data_AF-A0A2V7XEJ6-F1
#
_entry.id   AF-A0A2V7XEJ6-F1
#
_cell.length_a   1.000
_cell.length_b   1.000
_cell.length_c   1.000
_cell.angle_alpha   90.00
_cell.angle_beta   90.00
_cell.angle_gamma   90.00
#
_symmetry.space_group_name_H-M   'P 1'
#
loop_
_entity.id
_entity.type
_entity.pdbx_description
1 polymer ?
#
loop_
_entity_poly.entity_id
_entity_poly.type
_entity_poly.pdbx_seq_one_letter_code
_entity_poly.pdbx_strand_id
1 'polypeptide(L)' 'MRTVQMTLDPELVAAVDKAVRRLGTSRSAFAREALRAALRRLQERSQEEKHREGYRRRPVKRGEFSDWEKEQAWVD' A
#
# COMPACT_ATOMS: atom_id res chain seq x y z
N MET A 1 2.69 -12.68 21.04
CA MET A 1 2.94 -11.28 20.62
C MET A 1 4.19 -10.79 21.32
N ARG A 2 5.02 -9.94 20.69
CA ARG A 2 6.20 -9.37 21.33
C ARG A 2 5.97 -7.87 21.56
N THR A 3 6.21 -7.41 22.78
CA THR A 3 6.10 -6.00 23.14
C THR A 3 7.37 -5.27 22.73
N VAL A 4 7.22 -4.12 22.08
CA VAL A 4 8.32 -3.26 21.64
C VAL A 4 8.04 -1.86 22.19
N GLN A 5 9.05 -1.22 22.77
CA GLN A 5 8.98 0.19 23.15
C GLN A 5 9.42 1.03 21.94
N MET A 6 8.69 2.11 21.68
CA MET A 6 8.98 3.06 20.62
C MET A 6 8.63 4.47 21.09
N THR A 7 9.42 5.44 20.67
CA THR A 7 9.16 6.86 20.91
C THR A 7 8.36 7.42 19.74
N LEU A 8 7.30 8.15 20.04
CA LEU A 8 6.43 8.80 19.06
C LEU A 8 6.22 10.25 19.47
N ASP A 9 6.04 11.13 18.48
CA ASP A 9 5.72 12.53 18.75
C ASP A 9 4.42 12.64 19.55
N PRO A 10 4.37 13.54 20.56
CA PRO A 10 3.17 13.70 21.40
C PRO A 10 1.91 14.01 20.60
N GLU A 11 2.03 14.79 19.52
CA GLU A 11 0.92 15.11 18.62
C GLU A 11 0.38 13.89 17.90
N LEU A 12 1.28 12.99 17.46
CA LEU A 12 0.90 11.74 16.81
C LEU A 12 0.15 10.82 17.80
N VAL A 13 0.63 10.75 19.05
CA VAL A 13 -0.06 9.98 20.10
C VAL A 13 -1.47 10.52 20.35
N ALA A 14 -1.63 11.85 20.42
CA ALA A 14 -2.95 12.48 20.59
C ALA A 14 -3.89 12.21 19.40
N ALA A 15 -3.37 12.23 18.17
CA ALA A 15 -4.15 11.91 16.98
C ALA A 15 -4.60 10.43 16.97
N VAL A 16 -3.69 9.51 17.34
CA VAL A 16 -4.02 8.09 17.50
C VAL A 16 -5.09 7.92 18.57
N ASP A 17 -4.99 8.61 19.71
CA ASP A 17 -6.00 8.55 20.78
C ASP A 17 -7.40 8.93 20.32
N LYS A 18 -7.50 10.02 19.57
CA LYS A 18 -8.78 10.44 18.99
C LYS A 18 -9.32 9.40 18.03
N ALA A 19 -8.46 8.82 17.20
CA ALA A 19 -8.85 7.79 16.24
C ALA A 19 -9.34 6.51 16.92
N VAL A 20 -8.61 6.01 17.92
CA VAL A 20 -8.97 4.76 18.60
C VAL A 20 -10.25 4.88 19.41
N ARG A 21 -10.49 6.05 20.03
CA ARG A 21 -11.77 6.36 20.70
C ARG A 21 -12.93 6.32 19.72
N ARG A 22 -12.78 6.96 18.56
CA ARG A 22 -13.83 6.99 17.52
C ARG A 22 -14.11 5.61 16.93
N LEU A 23 -13.07 4.79 16.78
CA LEU A 23 -13.15 3.46 16.15
C LEU A 23 -13.43 2.32 17.14
N GLY A 24 -13.54 2.62 18.45
CA GLY A 24 -13.75 1.59 19.47
C GLY A 24 -12.63 0.55 19.52
N THR A 25 -11.37 0.96 19.28
CA THR A 25 -10.22 0.04 19.25
C THR A 25 -9.14 0.46 20.26
N SER A 26 -8.01 -0.26 20.31
CA SER A 26 -6.87 0.07 21.15
C SER A 26 -5.73 0.70 20.34
N ARG A 27 -4.86 1.49 21.00
CA ARG A 27 -3.62 2.02 20.41
C ARG A 27 -2.79 0.93 19.74
N SER A 28 -2.63 -0.22 20.41
CA SER A 28 -1.83 -1.33 19.89
C SER A 28 -2.46 -1.97 18.66
N ALA A 29 -3.79 -2.12 18.62
CA ALA A 29 -4.49 -2.65 17.45
C ALA A 29 -4.39 -1.69 16.25
N PHE A 30 -4.61 -0.40 16.49
CA PHE A 30 -4.47 0.64 15.48
C PHE A 30 -3.05 0.70 14.93
N ALA A 31 -2.03 0.74 15.80
CA ALA A 31 -0.64 0.77 15.39
C ALA A 31 -0.24 -0.47 14.58
N ARG A 32 -0.69 -1.67 14.99
CA ARG A 32 -0.44 -2.90 14.22
C ARG A 32 -1.03 -2.82 12.82
N GLU A 33 -2.27 -2.34 12.69
CA GLU A 33 -2.90 -2.26 11.36
C GLU A 33 -2.26 -1.19 10.49
N ALA A 34 -1.93 -0.04 11.06
CA ALA A 34 -1.19 1.02 10.36
C ALA A 34 0.17 0.53 9.84
N LEU A 35 0.93 -0.20 10.68
CA LEU A 35 2.22 -0.78 10.29
C LEU A 35 2.06 -1.83 9.19
N ARG A 36 1.08 -2.72 9.27
CA ARG A 36 0.79 -3.69 8.20
C ARG A 36 0.44 -3.00 6.89
N ALA A 37 -0.41 -1.97 6.95
CA ALA A 37 -0.79 -1.21 5.77
C ALA A 37 0.40 -0.46 5.16
N ALA A 38 1.30 0.09 5.99
CA ALA A 38 2.53 0.73 5.53
C ALA A 38 3.47 -0.27 4.82
N LEU A 39 3.64 -1.48 5.39
CA LEU A 39 4.44 -2.54 4.78
C LEU A 39 3.87 -3.00 3.44
N ARG A 40 2.54 -3.20 3.34
CA ARG A 40 1.87 -3.53 2.07
C ARG A 40 2.13 -2.45 1.01
N ARG A 41 1.94 -1.17 1.36
CA ARG A 41 2.23 -0.04 0.47
C ARG A 41 3.68 0.04 0.02
N LEU A 42 4.63 -0.37 0.86
CA LEU A 42 6.05 -0.45 0.45
C LEU A 42 6.27 -1.56 -0.58
N GLN A 43 5.65 -2.73 -0.38
CA GLN A 43 5.72 -3.83 -1.33
C GLN A 43 5.09 -3.46 -2.68
N GLU A 44 3.87 -2.90 -2.66
CA GLU A 44 3.16 -2.43 -3.86
C GLU A 44 4.01 -1.44 -4.66
N ARG A 45 4.56 -0.41 -4.00
CA ARG A 45 5.43 0.57 -4.66
C ARG A 45 6.68 -0.05 -5.27
N SER A 46 7.29 -1.02 -4.60
CA SER A 46 8.44 -1.74 -5.16
C SER A 46 8.07 -2.50 -6.43
N GLN A 47 6.88 -3.12 -6.47
CA GLN A 47 6.41 -3.83 -7.66
C GLN A 47 6.06 -2.87 -8.79
N GLU A 48 5.40 -1.75 -8.49
CA GLU A 48 5.14 -0.69 -9.47
C GLU A 48 6.44 -0.14 -10.07
N GLU A 49 7.47 0.07 -9.25
CA GLU A 49 8.76 0.56 -9.72
C GLU A 49 9.44 -0.45 -10.63
N LYS A 50 9.40 -1.75 -10.29
CA LYS A 50 9.88 -2.82 -11.18
C LYS A 50 9.12 -2.86 -12.50
N HIS A 51 7.79 -2.70 -12.48
CA HIS A 51 7.00 -2.64 -13.71
C HIS A 51 7.42 -1.44 -14.58
N ARG A 52 7.53 -0.25 -13.98
CA ARG A 52 7.97 0.97 -14.69
C ARG A 52 9.37 0.81 -15.28
N GLU A 53 10.30 0.24 -14.52
CA GLU A 53 11.65 -0.03 -15.00
C GLU A 53 11.65 -1.05 -16.15
N GLY A 54 10.83 -2.09 -16.05
CA GLY A 54 10.61 -3.07 -17.11
C GLY A 54 10.19 -2.41 -18.42
N TYR A 55 9.16 -1.58 -18.39
CA TYR A 55 8.68 -0.86 -19.58
C TYR A 55 9.67 0.20 -20.09
N ARG A 56 10.46 0.83 -19.21
CA ARG A 56 11.53 1.75 -19.65
C ARG A 56 12.65 0.99 -20.37
N ARG A 57 13.06 -0.17 -19.85
CA ARG A 57 14.11 -1.00 -20.44
C ARG A 57 13.65 -1.69 -21.72
N ARG A 58 12.38 -2.07 -21.77
CA ARG A 58 11.74 -2.77 -22.90
C ARG A 58 10.45 -2.04 -23.25
N PRO A 59 10.52 -0.93 -24.00
CA PRO A 59 9.34 -0.22 -24.41
C PRO A 59 8.48 -1.09 -25.31
N VAL A 60 7.16 -0.94 -25.14
CA VAL A 60 6.16 -1.66 -25.92
C VAL A 60 6.34 -1.35 -27.40
N LYS A 61 6.43 -2.39 -28.22
CA LYS A 61 6.48 -2.27 -29.66
C LYS A 61 5.08 -2.13 -30.23
N ARG A 62 5.00 -1.50 -31.40
CA ARG A 62 3.74 -1.40 -32.14
C ARG A 62 3.22 -2.80 -32.45
N GLY A 63 1.97 -3.09 -32.06
CA GLY A 63 1.33 -4.38 -32.32
C GLY A 63 1.61 -5.47 -31.27
N GLU A 64 2.45 -5.20 -30.27
CA GLU A 64 2.88 -6.22 -29.29
C GLU A 64 1.73 -6.83 -28.48
N PHE A 65 0.64 -6.08 -28.27
CA PHE A 65 -0.53 -6.53 -27.51
C PHE A 65 -1.82 -6.56 -28.34
N SER A 66 -1.74 -6.33 -29.65
CA SER A 66 -2.93 -6.15 -30.51
C SER A 66 -3.78 -7.41 -30.68
N ASP A 67 -3.23 -8.59 -30.40
CA ASP A 67 -3.99 -9.84 -30.38
C ASP A 67 -4.89 -9.93 -29.14
N TRP A 68 -4.41 -9.43 -27.99
CA TRP A 68 -5.16 -9.43 -26.73
C TRP A 68 -6.18 -8.27 -26.63
N GLU A 69 -5.90 -7.12 -27.26
CA GLU A 69 -6.82 -5.97 -27.27
C GLU A 69 -8.21 -6.33 -27.81
N LYS A 70 -8.29 -7.25 -28.78
CA LYS A 70 -9.56 -7.70 -29.37
C LYS A 70 -10.40 -8.57 -28.43
N GLU A 71 -9.80 -9.08 -27.36
CA GLU A 71 -10.46 -9.96 -26.39
C GLU A 71 -10.96 -9.21 -25.15
N GLN A 72 -10.69 -7.90 -25.01
CA GLN A 72 -11.18 -7.11 -23.89
C GLN A 72 -12.68 -6.80 -24.01
N ALA A 73 -13.50 -7.54 -23.26
CA ALA A 73 -14.89 -7.18 -23.00
C ALA A 73 -15.02 -6.54 -21.60
N TRP A 74 -15.08 -5.22 -21.55
CA TRP A 74 -15.40 -4.49 -20.31
C TRP A 74 -16.93 -4.43 -20.17
N VAL A 75 -17.45 -4.87 -19.04
CA VAL A 75 -18.89 -4.73 -18.70
C VAL A 75 -19.12 -3.30 -18.19
N ASP A 76 -20.19 -2.65 -18.66
CA ASP A 76 -20.60 -1.30 -18.24
C ASP A 76 -20.79 -1.17 -16.71
#